data_AF-A0ABD0PX28-F1
#
_entry.id   AF-A0ABD0PX28-F1
#
_cell.length_a   1.000
_cell.length_b   1.000
_cell.length_c   1.000
_cell.angle_alpha   90.00
_cell.angle_beta   90.00
_cell.angle_gamma   90.00
#
_symmetry.space_group_name_H-M   'P 1'
#
loop_
_entity.id
_entity.type
_entity.pdbx_description
1 polymer ?
#
loop_
_entity_poly.entity_id
_entity_poly.type
_entity_poly.pdbx_seq_one_letter_code
_entity_poly.pdbx_strand_id
1 'polypeptide(L)'
;PNDHKTIKETADELKIFEGIKHPNLVRYFGVELHREEMYIFMEYCDEGTLEEVSRLGLQEHVIRLYSKQITTAINVLHEHGIVHRDIK
;
A
#
# COMPACT_ATOMS: atom_id res chain seq x y z
N PRO A 1 23.69 -9.00 -12.90
CA PRO A 1 23.74 -7.82 -13.80
C PRO A 1 22.35 -7.22 -14.11
N ASN A 2 21.32 -8.05 -14.33
CA ASN A 2 19.94 -7.58 -14.58
C ASN A 2 19.24 -7.04 -13.32
N ASP A 3 19.53 -7.59 -12.15
CA ASP A 3 18.75 -7.29 -10.93
C ASP A 3 18.87 -5.84 -10.47
N HIS A 4 20.05 -5.21 -10.59
CA HIS A 4 20.23 -3.80 -10.25
C HIS A 4 19.39 -2.85 -11.10
N LYS A 5 19.22 -3.18 -12.38
CA LYS A 5 18.43 -2.38 -13.30
C LYS A 5 16.95 -2.49 -12.93
N THR A 6 16.47 -3.70 -12.67
CA THR A 6 15.10 -3.96 -12.22
C THR A 6 14.80 -3.27 -10.89
N ILE A 7 15.71 -3.34 -9.91
CA ILE A 7 15.56 -2.68 -8.60
C ILE A 7 15.41 -1.16 -8.77
N LYS A 8 16.23 -0.55 -9.62
CA LYS A 8 16.14 0.88 -9.88
C LYS A 8 14.83 1.26 -10.56
N GLU A 9 14.40 0.50 -11.57
CA GLU A 9 13.13 0.73 -12.26
C GLU A 9 11.93 0.61 -11.31
N THR A 10 11.93 -0.39 -10.41
CA THR A 10 10.90 -0.54 -9.38
C THR A 10 10.93 0.61 -8.38
N ALA A 11 12.10 1.10 -7.96
CA ALA A 11 12.20 2.26 -7.06
C ALA A 11 11.66 3.53 -7.73
N ASP A 12 11.92 3.73 -9.02
CA ASP A 12 11.36 4.86 -9.77
C ASP A 12 9.84 4.73 -9.96
N GLU A 13 9.30 3.52 -10.14
CA GLU A 13 7.84 3.28 -10.16
C GLU A 13 7.19 3.65 -8.82
N LEU A 14 7.83 3.34 -7.69
CA LEU A 14 7.29 3.64 -6.36
C LEU A 14 7.16 5.14 -6.05
N LYS A 15 7.91 6.01 -6.75
CA LYS A 15 7.78 7.47 -6.59
C LYS A 15 6.40 8.00 -6.96
N ILE A 16 5.61 7.28 -7.76
CA ILE A 16 4.25 7.69 -8.11
C ILE A 16 3.32 7.78 -6.90
N PHE A 17 3.67 7.13 -5.78
CA PHE A 17 2.93 7.19 -4.53
C PHE A 17 3.27 8.43 -3.69
N GLU A 18 4.33 9.17 -4.02
CA GLU A 18 4.70 10.39 -3.29
C GLU A 18 3.58 11.43 -3.36
N GLY A 19 3.25 12.00 -2.20
CA GLY A 19 2.26 13.06 -2.09
C GLY A 19 0.81 12.60 -1.99
N ILE A 20 0.51 11.33 -2.27
CA ILE A 20 -0.84 10.77 -2.08
C ILE A 20 -1.12 10.63 -0.58
N LYS A 21 -2.24 11.22 -0.14
CA LYS A 21 -2.67 11.19 1.27
C LYS A 21 -4.15 10.89 1.34
N HIS A 22 -4.50 9.84 2.07
CA HIS A 22 -5.88 9.45 2.33
C HIS A 22 -5.95 8.68 3.66
N PRO A 23 -6.98 8.85 4.50
CA PRO A 23 -7.08 8.18 5.80
C PRO A 23 -7.14 6.65 5.75
N ASN A 24 -7.38 6.06 4.57
CA ASN A 24 -7.41 4.60 4.37
C ASN A 24 -6.30 4.10 3.42
N LEU A 25 -5.29 4.92 3.15
CA LEU A 25 -4.06 4.50 2.46
C LEU A 25 -2.89 4.70 3.41
N VAL A 26 -2.04 3.69 3.54
CA VAL A 26 -0.80 3.81 4.31
C VAL A 26 0.08 4.88 3.67
N ARG A 27 0.52 5.84 4.47
CA ARG A 27 1.32 6.94 3.93
C ARG A 27 2.69 6.45 3.47
N TYR A 28 3.01 6.71 2.20
CA TYR A 28 4.33 6.49 1.64
C TYR A 28 5.25 7.67 1.95
N PHE A 29 6.47 7.39 2.43
CA PHE A 29 7.48 8.40 2.76
C PHE A 29 8.63 8.46 1.76
N GLY A 30 8.90 7.38 1.03
CA GLY A 30 9.96 7.32 0.04
C GLY A 30 10.57 5.93 -0.11
N VAL A 31 11.55 5.85 -1.00
CA VAL A 31 12.37 4.66 -1.23
C VAL A 31 13.84 5.05 -1.26
N GLU A 32 14.69 4.23 -0.64
CA GLU A 32 16.13 4.37 -0.71
C GLU A 32 16.75 3.09 -1.30
N LEU A 33 17.72 3.28 -2.20
CA LEU A 33 18.56 2.20 -2.68
C LEU A 33 19.88 2.23 -1.91
N HIS A 34 20.15 1.18 -1.14
CA HIS A 34 21.41 1.02 -0.44
C HIS A 34 22.07 -0.28 -0.88
N ARG A 35 23.26 -0.16 -1.48
CA ARG A 35 23.98 -1.27 -2.11
C ARG A 35 23.12 -1.94 -3.20
N GLU A 36 22.67 -3.17 -2.98
CA GLU A 36 21.85 -3.96 -3.90
C GLU A 36 20.44 -4.21 -3.34
N GLU A 37 20.03 -3.43 -2.34
CA GLU A 37 18.75 -3.60 -1.64
C GLU A 37 17.90 -2.34 -1.74
N MET A 38 16.58 -2.56 -1.80
CA MET A 38 15.56 -1.52 -1.81
C MET A 38 14.89 -1.43 -0.44
N TYR A 39 14.89 -0.23 0.12
CA TYR A 39 14.23 0.08 1.38
C TYR A 39 13.04 0.99 1.12
N ILE A 40 11.83 0.52 1.48
CA ILE A 40 10.59 1.28 1.35
C ILE A 40 10.22 1.84 2.72
N PHE A 41 9.98 3.15 2.78
CA PHE A 41 9.59 3.84 4.01
C PHE A 41 8.11 4.18 3.95
N MET A 42 7.37 3.71 4.94
CA MET A 42 5.93 3.91 5.05
C MET A 42 5.51 4.09 6.50
N GLU A 43 4.30 4.60 6.70
CA GLU A 43 3.67 4.73 8.00
C GLU A 43 3.58 3.37 8.72
N TYR A 44 3.85 3.41 10.02
CA TYR A 44 3.70 2.25 10.89
C TYR A 44 2.23 2.10 11.30
N CYS A 45 1.67 0.91 11.10
CA CYS A 45 0.32 0.55 11.53
C CYS A 45 0.40 -0.42 12.70
N ASP A 46 -0.06 -0.02 13.87
CA ASP A 46 0.06 -0.74 15.14
C ASP A 46 -1.15 -1.62 15.48
N GLU A 47 -2.27 -1.47 14.78
CA GLU A 47 -3.55 -2.14 15.07
C GLU A 47 -3.68 -3.58 14.50
N GLY A 48 -2.57 -4.17 14.03
CA GLY A 48 -2.56 -5.53 13.47
C GLY A 48 -3.19 -5.65 12.07
N THR A 49 -3.50 -6.89 11.68
CA THR A 49 -3.93 -7.25 10.32
C THR A 49 -5.43 -7.55 10.21
N LEU A 50 -5.97 -7.43 8.99
CA LEU A 50 -7.34 -7.84 8.70
C LEU A 50 -7.56 -9.35 8.94
N GLU A 51 -6.53 -10.18 8.69
CA GLU A 51 -6.56 -11.62 8.96
C GLU A 51 -6.79 -11.91 10.45
N GLU A 52 -6.05 -11.22 11.34
CA GLU A 52 -6.17 -11.42 12.78
C GLU A 52 -7.55 -11.05 13.31
N VAL A 53 -8.10 -9.90 12.88
CA VAL A 53 -9.43 -9.46 13.33
C VAL A 53 -10.55 -10.31 12.73
N SER A 54 -10.33 -10.94 11.57
CA SER A 54 -11.33 -11.77 10.89
C SER A 54 -11.33 -13.24 11.33
N ARG A 55 -10.40 -13.65 12.21
CA ARG A 55 -10.18 -15.05 12.60
C ARG A 55 -11.43 -15.79 13.10
N LEU A 56 -12.33 -15.10 13.79
CA LEU A 56 -13.59 -15.67 14.33
C LEU A 56 -14.81 -15.33 13.46
N GLY A 57 -14.59 -14.76 12.28
CA GLY A 57 -15.62 -14.14 11.45
C GLY A 57 -15.93 -12.71 11.89
N LEU A 58 -16.40 -11.91 10.94
CA LEU A 58 -16.79 -10.51 11.15
C LEU A 58 -18.31 -10.37 11.03
N GLN A 59 -18.89 -9.48 11.83
CA GLN A 59 -20.28 -9.09 11.63
C GLN A 59 -20.43 -8.30 10.33
N GLU A 60 -21.57 -8.42 9.65
CA GLU A 60 -21.81 -7.80 8.34
C GLU A 60 -21.53 -6.29 8.33
N HIS A 61 -21.89 -5.58 9.41
CA HIS A 61 -21.66 -4.15 9.52
C HIS A 61 -20.16 -3.79 9.55
N VAL A 62 -19.31 -4.65 10.12
CA VAL A 62 -17.85 -4.50 10.15
C VAL A 62 -17.26 -4.80 8.78
N ILE A 63 -17.74 -5.85 8.12
CA ILE A 63 -17.35 -6.18 6.73
C ILE A 63 -17.63 -4.97 5.82
N ARG A 64 -18.84 -4.41 5.91
CA ARG A 64 -19.25 -3.23 5.14
C ARG A 64 -18.34 -2.01 5.41
N LEU A 65 -17.93 -1.82 6.66
CA LEU A 65 -17.01 -0.75 7.05
C LEU A 65 -15.65 -0.92 6.36
N TYR A 66 -15.01 -2.08 6.49
CA TYR A 66 -13.71 -2.35 5.85
C TYR A 66 -13.79 -2.29 4.33
N SER A 67 -14.82 -2.89 3.72
CA SER A 67 -15.03 -2.80 2.27
C SER A 67 -15.15 -1.35 1.79
N LYS A 68 -15.85 -0.49 2.54
CA LYS A 68 -15.96 0.94 2.21
C LYS A 68 -14.60 1.64 2.30
N GLN A 69 -13.84 1.40 3.37
CA GLN A 69 -12.52 2.01 3.56
C GLN A 69 -11.55 1.59 2.45
N ILE A 70 -11.48 0.30 2.13
CA ILE A 70 -10.64 -0.27 1.06
C ILE A 70 -11.04 0.33 -0.30
N THR A 71 -12.33 0.32 -0.63
CA THR A 71 -12.79 0.85 -1.94
C THR A 71 -12.58 2.36 -2.08
N THR A 72 -12.71 3.13 -1.00
CA THR A 72 -12.41 4.57 -1.00
C THR A 72 -10.92 4.82 -1.22
N ALA A 73 -10.05 4.05 -0.57
CA ALA A 73 -8.60 4.10 -0.76
C ALA A 73 -8.19 3.78 -2.21
N ILE A 74 -8.76 2.71 -2.78
CA ILE A 74 -8.53 2.33 -4.18
C ILE A 74 -9.00 3.42 -5.14
N ASN A 75 -10.14 4.06 -4.86
CA ASN A 75 -10.62 5.16 -5.70
C ASN A 75 -9.61 6.32 -5.77
N VAL A 76 -8.98 6.68 -4.65
CA VAL A 76 -7.92 7.70 -4.65
C VAL A 76 -6.72 7.27 -5.51
N LEU A 77 -6.30 6.00 -5.46
CA LEU A 77 -5.24 5.50 -6.35
C LEU A 77 -5.63 5.63 -7.83
N HIS A 78 -6.87 5.24 -8.17
CA HIS A 78 -7.37 5.33 -9.54
C HIS A 78 -7.48 6.78 -10.04
N GLU A 79 -7.85 7.73 -9.19
CA GLU A 79 -7.85 9.18 -9.52
C GLU A 79 -6.44 9.70 -9.87
N HIS A 80 -5.40 9.05 -9.33
CA HIS A 80 -3.99 9.34 -9.64
C HIS A 80 -3.44 8.45 -10.78
N GLY A 81 -4.28 7.66 -11.45
CA GLY A 81 -3.89 6.78 -12.54
C GLY A 81 -3.11 5.53 -12.10
N ILE A 82 -3.17 5.17 -10.82
CA ILE A 82 -2.41 4.06 -10.24
C ILE A 82 -3.34 2.85 -10.07
N VAL A 83 -2.95 1.71 -10.63
CA VAL A 83 -3.61 0.42 -10.39
C VAL A 83 -2.83 -0.33 -9.31
N HIS A 84 -3.47 -0.71 -8.21
CA HIS A 84 -2.80 -1.40 -7.09
C HIS A 84 -2.20 -2.77 -7.50
N ARG A 85 -2.86 -3.49 -8.41
CA ARG A 85 -2.48 -4.81 -8.97
C ARG A 85 -2.42 -6.00 -8.01
N ASP A 86 -2.24 -5.81 -6.71
CA ASP A 86 -2.14 -6.93 -5.76
C ASP A 86 -2.98 -6.75 -4.49
N ILE A 87 -4.31 -6.70 -4.63
CA ILE A 87 -5.22 -6.64 -3.48
C ILE A 87 -5.61 -8.07 -3.11
N LYS A 88 -5.34 -8.47 -1.86
CA LYS A 88 -5.60 -9.81 -1.31
C LYS A 88 -6.25 -9.73 0.06
#